data_AF-D3Z324-F1
#
_entry.id   AF-D3Z324-F1
#
_cell.length_a   1.000
_cell.length_b   1.000
_cell.length_c   1.000
_cell.angle_alpha   90.00
_cell.angle_beta   90.00
_cell.angle_gamma   90.00
#
_symmetry.space_group_name_H-M   'P 1'
#
loop_
_entity.id
_entity.type
_entity.pdbx_description
1 polymer ?
#
loop_
_entity_poly.entity_id
_entity_poly.type
_entity_poly.pdbx_seq_one_letter_code
_entity_poly.pdbx_strand_id
1 'polypeptide(L)'
;MDPFPDLYATPGDSLDHFLEHSLQPQRDWKEEGQDAWERIERFFREQCFRDELLLDQEVRVIKVVKGGSSGKGTTLNHRSDQDMILFLSCFSSFEEQARNREVVISFIKKRLIHCSRSLAYNIIVLTHREGKRAPRSLTLKV
;
A
#
# COMPACT_ATOMS: atom_id res chain seq x y z
N MET A 1 -24.50 15.69 -12.72
CA MET A 1 -24.59 16.03 -11.30
C MET A 1 -23.97 17.40 -11.15
N ASP A 2 -24.66 18.35 -10.52
CA ASP A 2 -24.04 19.63 -10.17
C ASP A 2 -22.82 19.38 -9.29
N PRO A 3 -21.69 20.05 -9.54
CA PRO A 3 -20.51 19.89 -8.72
C PRO A 3 -20.86 20.40 -7.31
N PHE A 4 -20.68 19.55 -6.30
CA PHE A 4 -20.77 20.00 -4.91
C PHE A 4 -19.81 21.20 -4.71
N PRO A 5 -20.23 22.22 -3.94
CA PRO A 5 -19.35 23.33 -3.61
C PRO A 5 -18.07 22.80 -2.96
N ASP A 6 -16.93 23.41 -3.30
CA ASP A 6 -15.68 23.08 -2.64
C ASP A 6 -15.69 23.48 -1.16
N LEU A 7 -14.65 23.07 -0.42
CA LEU A 7 -14.58 23.35 1.01
C LEU A 7 -14.66 24.85 1.34
N TYR A 8 -14.14 25.74 0.50
CA TYR A 8 -14.13 27.18 0.76
C TYR A 8 -15.47 27.84 0.46
N ALA A 9 -16.24 27.27 -0.48
CA ALA A 9 -17.61 27.68 -0.77
C ALA A 9 -18.65 27.04 0.16
N THR A 10 -18.26 26.08 1.00
CA THR A 10 -19.18 25.37 1.91
C THR A 10 -19.46 26.19 3.17
N PRO A 11 -20.71 26.59 3.45
CA PRO A 11 -21.09 27.22 4.70
C PRO A 11 -20.79 26.34 5.92
N GLY A 12 -20.47 26.95 7.06
CA GLY A 12 -20.04 26.22 8.27
C GLY A 12 -21.06 25.21 8.79
N ASP A 13 -22.36 25.49 8.65
CA ASP A 13 -23.47 24.61 9.02
C ASP A 13 -23.69 23.43 8.04
N SER A 14 -23.02 23.45 6.90
CA SER A 14 -23.12 22.44 5.84
C SER A 14 -21.90 21.52 5.77
N LEU A 15 -20.95 21.63 6.72
CA LEU A 15 -19.70 20.87 6.71
C LEU A 15 -19.90 19.36 6.89
N ASP A 16 -20.89 18.92 7.66
CA ASP A 16 -21.21 17.49 7.83
C ASP A 16 -21.68 16.88 6.50
N HIS A 17 -22.53 17.62 5.77
CA HIS A 17 -22.99 17.20 4.45
C HIS A 17 -21.81 17.14 3.45
N PHE A 18 -20.91 18.11 3.49
CA PHE A 18 -19.69 18.09 2.67
C PHE A 18 -18.79 16.89 3.02
N LEU A 19 -18.60 16.58 4.30
CA LEU A 19 -17.86 15.41 4.75
C LEU A 19 -18.44 14.13 4.16
N GLU A 20 -19.74 13.90 4.34
CA GLU A 20 -20.43 12.67 3.89
C GLU A 20 -20.37 12.47 2.37
N HIS A 21 -20.56 13.53 1.59
CA HIS A 21 -20.71 13.42 0.14
C HIS A 21 -19.40 13.61 -0.63
N SER A 22 -18.44 14.35 -0.09
CA SER A 22 -17.19 14.70 -0.79
C SER A 22 -15.95 14.03 -0.21
N LEU A 23 -15.92 13.72 1.09
CA LEU A 23 -14.73 13.21 1.77
C LEU A 23 -14.84 11.75 2.19
N GLN A 24 -16.02 11.28 2.62
CA GLN A 24 -16.18 9.91 3.08
C GLN A 24 -16.02 8.92 1.92
N PRO A 25 -15.26 7.82 2.09
CA PRO A 25 -15.09 6.82 1.06
C PRO A 25 -16.42 6.20 0.67
N GLN A 26 -16.76 6.27 -0.62
CA GLN A 26 -17.98 5.70 -1.17
C GLN A 26 -17.86 4.18 -1.32
N ARG A 27 -18.99 3.49 -1.49
CA ARG A 27 -19.05 2.01 -1.51
C ARG A 27 -18.12 1.41 -2.55
N ASP A 28 -18.22 1.84 -3.80
CA ASP A 28 -17.46 1.29 -4.91
C ASP A 28 -15.95 1.39 -4.68
N TRP A 29 -15.50 2.54 -4.17
CA TRP A 29 -14.09 2.76 -3.81
C TRP A 29 -13.63 1.86 -2.65
N LYS A 30 -14.49 1.61 -1.66
CA LYS A 30 -14.18 0.68 -0.57
C LYS A 30 -14.05 -0.76 -1.09
N GLU A 31 -14.92 -1.18 -2.00
CA GLU A 31 -14.93 -2.52 -2.57
C GLU A 31 -13.69 -2.78 -3.44
N GLU A 32 -13.39 -1.88 -4.38
CA GLU A 32 -12.16 -1.95 -5.20
C GLU A 32 -10.90 -1.95 -4.33
N GLY A 33 -10.87 -1.06 -3.34
CA GLY A 33 -9.76 -0.96 -2.40
C GLY A 33 -9.58 -2.22 -1.56
N GLN A 34 -10.66 -2.89 -1.17
CA GLN A 34 -10.61 -4.11 -0.38
C GLN A 34 -10.20 -5.32 -1.24
N ASP A 35 -10.67 -5.43 -2.48
CA ASP A 35 -10.22 -6.47 -3.43
C ASP A 35 -8.71 -6.36 -3.70
N ALA A 36 -8.22 -5.13 -3.92
CA ALA A 36 -6.78 -4.87 -4.11
C ALA A 36 -5.98 -5.27 -2.87
N TRP A 37 -6.45 -4.89 -1.69
CA TRP A 37 -5.84 -5.28 -0.42
C TRP A 37 -5.71 -6.80 -0.29
N GLU A 38 -6.82 -7.54 -0.48
CA GLU A 38 -6.86 -8.99 -0.29
C GLU A 38 -5.96 -9.74 -1.27
N ARG A 39 -5.93 -9.33 -2.53
CA ARG A 39 -5.07 -9.93 -3.55
C ARG A 39 -3.60 -9.70 -3.27
N ILE A 40 -3.23 -8.47 -2.92
CA ILE A 40 -1.84 -8.10 -2.62
C ILE A 40 -1.39 -8.77 -1.30
N GLU A 41 -2.25 -8.81 -0.28
CA GLU A 41 -1.96 -9.52 0.97
C GLU A 41 -1.72 -11.01 0.72
N ARG A 42 -2.61 -11.66 -0.02
CA ARG A 42 -2.47 -13.08 -0.39
C ARG A 42 -1.16 -13.34 -1.14
N PHE A 43 -0.83 -12.48 -2.10
CA PHE A 43 0.44 -12.54 -2.81
C PHE A 43 1.64 -12.50 -1.87
N PHE A 44 1.68 -11.55 -0.95
CA PHE A 44 2.79 -11.44 -0.01
C PHE A 44 2.92 -12.67 0.87
N ARG A 45 1.80 -13.18 1.38
CA ARG A 45 1.78 -14.35 2.27
C ARG A 45 2.16 -15.65 1.57
N GLU A 46 1.71 -15.83 0.34
CA GLU A 46 1.74 -17.16 -0.29
C GLU A 46 2.74 -17.27 -1.44
N GLN A 47 3.06 -16.18 -2.14
CA GLN A 47 3.76 -16.24 -3.43
C GLN A 47 5.05 -15.43 -3.45
N CYS A 48 5.08 -14.26 -2.82
CA CYS A 48 6.17 -13.29 -2.98
C CYS A 48 7.54 -13.90 -2.66
N PHE A 49 7.67 -14.63 -1.55
CA PHE A 49 8.94 -15.21 -1.08
C PHE A 49 9.02 -16.74 -1.24
N ARG A 50 8.07 -17.35 -1.97
CA ARG A 50 8.05 -18.80 -2.17
C ARG A 50 9.19 -19.22 -3.09
N ASP A 51 9.86 -20.32 -2.73
CA ASP A 51 10.88 -21.02 -3.53
C ASP A 51 12.13 -20.18 -3.86
N GLU A 52 12.35 -19.05 -3.18
CA GLU A 52 13.53 -18.21 -3.35
C GLU A 52 14.17 -17.89 -1.98
N LEU A 53 15.49 -18.02 -1.91
CA LEU A 53 16.26 -17.54 -0.76
C LEU A 53 16.54 -16.05 -0.92
N LEU A 54 16.36 -15.30 0.16
CA LEU A 54 16.64 -13.87 0.22
C LEU A 54 17.47 -13.61 1.47
N LEU A 55 18.66 -13.02 1.31
CA LEU A 55 19.67 -12.90 2.39
C LEU A 55 20.09 -14.28 2.90
N ASP A 56 20.33 -15.22 1.98
CA ASP A 56 20.76 -16.60 2.23
C ASP A 56 19.84 -17.41 3.16
N GLN A 57 18.56 -17.04 3.25
CA GLN A 57 17.56 -17.69 4.09
C GLN A 57 16.16 -17.67 3.47
N GLU A 58 15.28 -18.54 3.96
CA GLU A 58 13.85 -18.49 3.65
C GLU A 58 13.19 -17.32 4.38
N VAL A 59 12.50 -16.45 3.63
CA VAL A 59 11.79 -15.29 4.20
C VAL A 59 10.31 -15.58 4.27
N ARG A 60 9.73 -15.40 5.46
CA ARG A 60 8.29 -15.53 5.70
C ARG A 60 7.68 -14.19 6.07
N VAL A 61 6.46 -13.96 5.60
CA VAL A 61 5.62 -12.84 6.07
C VAL A 61 4.95 -13.26 7.37
N ILE A 62 5.44 -12.71 8.48
CA ILE A 62 4.89 -12.95 9.82
C ILE A 62 3.52 -12.29 9.96
N LYS A 63 3.40 -11.03 9.51
CA LYS A 63 2.20 -10.23 9.65
C LYS A 63 2.09 -9.20 8.53
N VAL A 64 0.85 -8.97 8.09
CA VAL A 64 0.47 -7.87 7.21
C VAL A 64 -0.47 -6.95 8.01
N VAL A 65 -0.23 -5.65 7.97
CA VAL A 65 -1.00 -4.66 8.75
C VAL A 65 -1.38 -3.46 7.88
N LYS A 66 -2.63 -2.99 8.02
CA LYS A 66 -3.10 -1.72 7.44
C LYS A 66 -2.46 -0.55 8.19
N GLY A 67 -1.70 0.27 7.46
CA GLY A 67 -1.10 1.52 7.94
C GLY A 67 -1.89 2.74 7.51
N GLY A 68 -1.27 3.91 7.67
CA GLY A 68 -1.77 5.13 7.02
C GLY A 68 -3.14 5.57 7.51
N SER A 69 -3.85 6.28 6.64
CA SER A 69 -5.24 6.72 6.89
C SER A 69 -6.19 5.53 7.02
N SER A 70 -6.01 4.48 6.22
CA SER A 70 -6.84 3.27 6.25
C SER A 70 -6.74 2.50 7.56
N GLY A 71 -5.55 2.38 8.16
CA GLY A 71 -5.37 1.79 9.48
C GLY A 71 -5.92 2.64 10.62
N LYS A 72 -6.00 3.96 10.43
CA LYS A 72 -6.52 4.92 11.42
C LYS A 72 -8.03 5.18 11.30
N GLY A 73 -8.67 4.71 10.24
CA GLY A 73 -10.09 5.01 9.97
C GLY A 73 -10.34 6.44 9.46
N THR A 74 -9.33 7.09 8.86
CA THR A 74 -9.40 8.49 8.37
C THR A 74 -9.20 8.57 6.85
N THR A 75 -9.59 7.54 6.11
CA THR A 75 -9.46 7.48 4.64
C THR A 75 -10.37 8.51 3.99
N LEU A 76 -9.84 9.24 3.02
CA LEU A 76 -10.57 10.17 2.17
C LEU A 76 -10.87 9.54 0.80
N ASN A 77 -12.07 9.78 0.28
CA ASN A 77 -12.55 9.25 -0.99
C ASN A 77 -11.60 9.63 -2.13
N HIS A 78 -11.11 8.64 -2.88
CA HIS A 78 -10.18 8.78 -4.03
C HIS A 78 -8.89 9.61 -3.80
N ARG A 79 -8.57 9.95 -2.54
CA ARG A 79 -7.44 10.84 -2.18
C ARG A 79 -6.43 10.16 -1.26
N SER A 80 -6.84 9.11 -0.57
CA SER A 80 -5.99 8.36 0.35
C SER A 80 -5.37 7.14 -0.31
N ASP A 81 -4.06 6.99 -0.11
CA ASP A 81 -3.33 5.77 -0.42
C ASP A 81 -3.67 4.65 0.59
N GLN A 82 -3.32 3.41 0.23
CA GLN A 82 -3.34 2.28 1.14
C GLN A 82 -1.93 1.86 1.54
N ASP A 83 -1.61 2.05 2.82
CA ASP A 83 -0.32 1.63 3.37
C ASP A 83 -0.39 0.20 3.87
N MET A 84 0.49 -0.66 3.36
CA MET A 84 0.64 -2.04 3.82
C MET A 84 2.00 -2.21 4.52
N ILE A 85 1.98 -2.60 5.78
CA ILE A 85 3.19 -2.93 6.55
C ILE A 85 3.39 -4.44 6.58
N LEU A 86 4.55 -4.88 6.12
CA LEU A 86 4.98 -6.28 6.16
C LEU A 86 5.99 -6.49 7.29
N PHE A 87 5.68 -7.41 8.20
CA PHE A 87 6.63 -7.94 9.17
C PHE A 87 7.24 -9.21 8.59
N LEU A 88 8.57 -9.21 8.41
CA LEU A 88 9.31 -10.28 7.76
C LEU A 88 10.21 -11.01 8.75
N SER A 89 10.37 -12.32 8.58
CA SER A 89 11.18 -13.14 9.48
C SER A 89 12.68 -12.91 9.39
N CYS A 90 13.17 -12.25 8.34
CA CYS A 90 14.59 -11.99 8.10
C CYS A 90 15.14 -10.75 8.83
N PHE A 91 14.32 -10.06 9.64
CA PHE A 91 14.78 -8.93 10.44
C PHE A 91 14.71 -9.29 11.93
N SER A 92 15.88 -9.38 12.55
CA SER A 92 16.06 -9.61 14.00
C SER A 92 16.25 -8.30 14.78
N SER A 93 16.56 -7.20 14.10
CA SER A 93 16.81 -5.88 14.70
C SER A 93 16.46 -4.74 13.74
N PHE A 94 16.31 -3.53 14.28
CA PHE A 94 16.11 -2.32 13.47
C PHE A 94 17.34 -2.00 12.63
N GLU A 95 18.54 -2.28 13.14
CA GLU A 95 19.80 -2.11 12.42
C GLU A 95 19.87 -3.05 11.21
N GLU A 96 19.48 -4.32 11.37
CA GLU A 96 19.42 -5.27 10.27
C GLU A 96 18.39 -4.85 9.22
N GLN A 97 17.20 -4.41 9.64
CA GLN A 97 16.21 -3.84 8.73
C GLN A 97 16.78 -2.64 7.97
N ALA A 98 17.47 -1.72 8.65
CA ALA A 98 18.05 -0.54 8.02
C ALA A 98 19.12 -0.89 6.97
N ARG A 99 19.92 -1.93 7.21
CA ARG A 99 20.96 -2.42 6.29
C ARG A 99 20.36 -3.17 5.10
N ASN A 100 19.38 -4.04 5.34
CA ASN A 100 18.93 -5.03 4.35
C ASN A 100 17.64 -4.63 3.61
N ARG A 101 16.91 -3.59 4.05
CA ARG A 101 15.62 -3.21 3.44
C ARG A 101 15.69 -2.93 1.95
N GLU A 102 16.80 -2.42 1.43
CA GLU A 102 16.93 -2.12 0.00
C GLU A 102 16.91 -3.40 -0.85
N VAL A 103 17.62 -4.44 -0.40
CA VAL A 103 17.64 -5.75 -1.05
C VAL A 103 16.24 -6.36 -1.03
N VAL A 104 15.56 -6.28 0.12
CA VAL A 104 14.20 -6.79 0.29
C VAL A 104 13.18 -6.04 -0.57
N ILE A 105 13.22 -4.70 -0.60
CA ILE A 105 12.34 -3.88 -1.44
C ILE A 105 12.58 -4.18 -2.92
N SER A 106 13.84 -4.32 -3.33
CA SER A 106 14.20 -4.65 -4.71
C SER A 106 13.69 -6.03 -5.12
N PHE A 107 13.77 -7.01 -4.21
CA PHE A 107 13.20 -8.34 -4.41
C PHE A 107 11.67 -8.26 -4.58
N ILE A 108 10.96 -7.61 -3.66
CA ILE A 108 9.50 -7.43 -3.72
C ILE A 108 9.10 -6.76 -5.04
N LYS A 109 9.81 -5.70 -5.45
CA LYS A 109 9.56 -5.01 -6.72
C LYS A 109 9.64 -5.97 -7.91
N LYS A 110 10.69 -6.80 -7.98
CA LYS A 110 10.86 -7.79 -9.05
C LYS A 110 9.71 -8.79 -9.07
N ARG A 111 9.32 -9.31 -7.90
CA ARG A 111 8.25 -10.30 -7.77
C ARG A 111 6.88 -9.71 -8.15
N LEU A 112 6.57 -8.49 -7.74
CA LEU A 112 5.33 -7.80 -8.14
C LEU A 112 5.24 -7.59 -9.66
N ILE A 113 6.35 -7.18 -10.30
CA ILE A 113 6.39 -7.01 -11.76
C ILE A 113 6.18 -8.36 -12.46
N HIS A 114 6.88 -9.40 -12.01
CA HIS A 114 6.78 -10.75 -12.56
C HIS A 114 5.36 -11.34 -12.42
N CYS A 115 4.72 -11.11 -11.27
CA CYS A 115 3.39 -11.63 -10.95
C CYS A 115 2.23 -10.68 -11.27
N SER A 116 2.48 -9.53 -11.90
CA SER A 116 1.45 -8.52 -12.20
C SER A 116 0.21 -9.11 -12.90
N ARG A 117 0.42 -10.01 -13.87
CA ARG A 117 -0.66 -10.72 -14.58
C ARG A 117 -1.49 -11.61 -13.66
N SER A 118 -0.88 -12.34 -12.72
CA SER A 118 -1.62 -13.23 -11.81
C SER A 118 -2.35 -12.45 -10.71
N LEU A 119 -1.91 -11.23 -10.42
CA LEU A 119 -2.58 -10.32 -9.49
C LEU A 119 -3.80 -9.64 -10.11
N ALA A 120 -3.98 -9.76 -11.43
CA ALA A 120 -5.02 -9.12 -12.23
C ALA A 120 -5.04 -7.58 -12.12
N TYR A 121 -3.88 -6.97 -11.83
CA TYR A 121 -3.70 -5.52 -11.80
C TYR A 121 -2.62 -5.08 -12.77
N ASN A 122 -2.79 -3.87 -13.32
CA ASN A 122 -1.71 -3.20 -14.00
C ASN A 122 -0.80 -2.52 -12.98
N ILE A 123 0.15 -3.28 -12.44
CA ILE A 123 1.03 -2.81 -11.39
C ILE A 123 2.11 -1.89 -11.96
N ILE A 124 2.00 -0.60 -11.69
CA ILE A 124 3.03 0.39 -11.98
C ILE A 124 3.80 0.66 -10.69
N VAL A 125 5.05 0.20 -10.64
CA VAL A 125 5.94 0.51 -9.52
C VAL A 125 6.49 1.92 -9.68
N LEU A 126 6.11 2.82 -8.78
CA LEU A 126 6.58 4.20 -8.78
C LEU A 126 7.98 4.24 -8.14
N THR A 127 8.99 4.59 -8.94
CA THR A 127 10.33 4.85 -8.42
C THR A 127 10.35 6.24 -7.80
N HIS A 128 10.43 6.30 -6.47
CA HIS A 128 10.81 7.55 -5.80
C HIS A 128 12.20 7.97 -6.26
N ARG A 129 12.40 9.29 -6.45
CA ARG A 129 13.64 9.92 -6.97
C ARG A 129 14.89 9.18 -6.50
N GLU A 130 15.76 8.83 -7.45
CA GLU A 130 17.12 8.35 -7.19
C GLU A 130 17.86 9.41 -6.35
N GLY A 131 17.86 9.19 -5.04
CA GLY A 131 18.66 9.96 -4.09
C GLY A 131 19.74 9.05 -3.50
N LYS A 132 20.73 9.63 -2.84
CA LYS A 132 21.80 8.87 -2.15
C LYS A 132 21.32 7.95 -1.01
N ARG A 133 20.02 7.92 -0.69
CA ARG A 133 19.48 7.20 0.46
C ARG A 133 18.72 5.96 -0.01
N ALA A 134 19.08 4.81 0.57
CA ALA A 134 18.37 3.55 0.39
C ALA A 134 16.84 3.71 0.57
N PRO A 135 16.02 3.13 -0.32
CA PRO A 135 14.56 3.24 -0.26
C PRO A 135 14.02 2.71 1.08
N ARG A 136 12.96 3.35 1.58
CA ARG A 136 12.31 2.97 2.85
C ARG A 136 10.98 2.25 2.66
N SER A 137 10.37 2.44 1.50
CA SER A 137 9.07 1.91 1.13
C SER A 137 9.03 1.69 -0.38
N LEU A 138 8.03 0.92 -0.81
CA LEU A 138 7.69 0.71 -2.21
C LEU A 138 6.31 1.32 -2.45
N THR A 139 6.17 2.15 -3.47
CA THR A 139 4.88 2.68 -3.90
C THR A 139 4.49 2.03 -5.22
N LEU A 140 3.24 1.59 -5.30
CA LEU A 140 2.66 0.97 -6.48
C LEU A 140 1.30 1.59 -6.77
N LYS A 141 0.98 1.71 -8.06
CA LYS A 141 -0.35 2.02 -8.57
C LYS A 141 -0.90 0.76 -9.22
N VAL A 142 -2.15 0.43 -8.92
CA VAL A 142 -2.88 -0.73 -9.43
C VAL A 142 -4.11 -0.31 -10.20
#